data_AF-A0A7W9AQW9-F1
#
_entry.id   AF-A0A7W9AQW9-F1
#
_cell.length_a   1.000
_cell.length_b   1.000
_cell.length_c   1.000
_cell.angle_alpha   90.00
_cell.angle_beta   90.00
_cell.angle_gamma   90.00
#
_symmetry.space_group_name_H-M   'P 1'
#
loop_
_entity.id
_entity.type
_entity.pdbx_description
1 polymer ?
#
loop_
_entity_poly.entity_id
_entity_poly.type
_entity_poly.pdbx_seq_one_letter_code
_entity_poly.pdbx_strand_id
1 'polypeptide(L)'
;MASKRSISLVAALLLAGCGQGAPKAGNAVSLEVAARARGLIVDPADAPLTGLYARANDRLCLIEQGGAARIGMVSDYGDGLACAATGVARRSGESLSVELGAANDCAFEAQFDGERIVFPAKLPDSCKRFCDPRASLSAFSVERLSASASEASALRDPRGRLLCPG
;
A
#
# COMPACT_ATOMS: atom_id res chain seq x y z
N MET A 1 59.54 -30.62 50.19
CA MET A 1 59.15 -31.92 49.59
C MET A 1 57.64 -32.07 49.66
N ALA A 2 57.00 -32.47 48.56
CA ALA A 2 55.59 -32.91 48.38
C ALA A 2 54.47 -31.88 48.70
N SER A 3 53.70 -31.32 47.75
CA SER A 3 52.79 -31.88 46.72
C SER A 3 51.39 -32.24 47.23
N LYS A 4 50.37 -31.50 46.73
CA LYS A 4 49.08 -31.97 46.14
C LYS A 4 48.09 -30.80 46.10
N ARG A 5 47.85 -30.13 44.96
CA ARG A 5 46.91 -30.52 43.89
C ARG A 5 45.63 -31.17 44.42
N SER A 6 44.56 -30.38 44.59
CA SER A 6 43.15 -30.79 44.46
C SER A 6 42.28 -29.56 44.71
N ILE A 7 41.05 -29.56 44.21
CA ILE A 7 40.06 -28.45 44.23
C ILE A 7 40.16 -27.52 43.01
N SER A 8 40.18 -28.13 41.83
CA SER A 8 39.62 -27.52 40.62
C SER A 8 38.68 -28.55 39.99
N LEU A 9 37.54 -28.82 40.63
CA LEU A 9 36.56 -29.75 40.06
C LEU A 9 35.09 -29.48 40.48
N VAL A 10 34.76 -28.25 40.91
CA VAL A 10 33.38 -27.89 41.27
C VAL A 10 32.79 -26.82 40.34
N ALA A 11 33.60 -26.20 39.47
CA ALA A 11 33.13 -25.14 38.57
C ALA A 11 32.56 -25.65 37.22
N ALA A 12 32.49 -26.96 36.98
CA ALA A 12 32.14 -27.51 35.65
C ALA A 12 30.70 -28.05 35.53
N LEU A 13 29.88 -28.05 36.58
CA LEU A 13 28.54 -28.67 36.53
C LEU A 13 27.35 -27.71 36.35
N LEU A 14 27.56 -26.40 36.20
CA LEU A 14 26.46 -25.42 36.10
C LEU A 14 26.07 -25.00 34.67
N LEU A 15 26.58 -25.65 33.62
CA LEU A 15 26.29 -25.27 32.22
C LEU A 15 25.24 -26.14 31.48
N ALA A 16 24.58 -27.08 32.15
CA ALA A 16 23.62 -27.99 31.49
C ALA A 16 22.14 -27.55 31.57
N GLY A 17 21.86 -26.24 31.64
CA GLY A 17 20.53 -25.72 32.00
C GLY A 17 19.76 -24.89 30.97
N CYS A 18 20.33 -24.51 29.82
CA CYS A 18 19.63 -23.66 28.84
C CYS A 18 19.49 -24.35 27.47
N GLY A 19 18.90 -25.54 27.47
CA GLY A 19 18.30 -26.12 26.26
C GLY A 19 16.91 -25.53 26.04
N GLN A 20 16.80 -24.20 25.86
CA GLN A 20 15.55 -23.59 25.41
C GLN A 20 15.39 -24.00 23.94
N GLY A 21 14.58 -25.03 23.71
CA GLY A 21 14.26 -25.51 22.36
C GLY A 21 13.88 -24.31 21.50
N ALA A 22 14.62 -24.11 20.41
CA ALA A 22 14.35 -23.02 19.49
C ALA A 22 12.86 -23.09 19.11
N PRO A 23 12.10 -21.99 19.25
CA PRO A 23 10.72 -21.98 18.82
C PRO A 23 10.71 -22.41 17.36
N LYS A 24 9.97 -23.48 17.07
CA LYS A 24 9.82 -24.01 15.72
C LYS A 24 9.32 -22.84 14.87
N ALA A 25 10.13 -22.40 13.91
CA ALA A 25 9.72 -21.35 12.99
C ALA A 25 8.44 -21.83 12.31
N GLY A 26 7.31 -21.24 12.68
CA GLY A 26 6.06 -21.44 11.95
C GLY A 26 6.27 -20.99 10.52
N ASN A 27 5.68 -21.68 9.55
CA ASN A 27 5.62 -21.19 8.18
C ASN A 27 5.00 -19.79 8.17
N ALA A 28 5.59 -18.87 7.40
CA ALA A 28 5.18 -17.46 7.35
C ALA A 28 3.66 -17.29 7.12
N VAL A 29 3.09 -18.12 6.24
CA VAL A 29 1.64 -18.15 5.96
C VAL A 29 0.80 -18.42 7.22
N SER A 30 1.19 -19.35 8.09
CA SER A 30 0.40 -19.60 9.33
C SER A 30 0.57 -18.50 10.36
N LEU A 31 1.71 -17.80 10.36
CA LEU A 31 1.92 -16.65 11.24
C LEU A 31 1.05 -15.47 10.81
N GLU A 32 0.97 -15.20 9.50
CA GLU A 32 0.09 -14.16 8.96
C GLU A 32 -1.38 -14.47 9.22
N VAL A 33 -1.83 -15.71 8.99
CA VAL A 33 -3.21 -16.13 9.30
C VAL A 33 -3.51 -16.00 10.79
N ALA A 34 -2.60 -16.43 11.67
CA ALA A 34 -2.80 -16.31 13.12
C ALA A 34 -2.79 -14.85 13.60
N ALA A 35 -1.98 -14.00 12.97
CA ALA A 35 -1.93 -12.57 13.27
C ALA A 35 -3.21 -11.85 12.79
N ARG A 36 -3.74 -12.18 11.61
CA ARG A 36 -5.05 -11.70 11.12
C ARG A 36 -6.17 -12.11 12.06
N ALA A 37 -6.22 -13.38 12.47
CA ALA A 37 -7.23 -13.88 13.42
C ALA A 37 -7.20 -13.19 14.79
N ARG A 38 -6.05 -12.62 15.17
CA ARG A 38 -5.87 -11.85 16.42
C ARG A 38 -6.05 -10.34 16.23
N GLY A 39 -6.39 -9.88 15.02
CA GLY A 39 -6.52 -8.46 14.69
C GLY A 39 -5.20 -7.69 14.72
N LEU A 40 -4.06 -8.39 14.66
CA LEU A 40 -2.73 -7.78 14.67
C LEU A 40 -2.33 -7.26 13.29
N ILE A 41 -2.90 -7.82 12.23
CA ILE A 41 -2.69 -7.44 10.82
C ILE A 41 -4.07 -7.25 10.18
N VAL A 42 -4.29 -6.11 9.55
CA VAL A 42 -5.51 -5.84 8.78
C VAL A 42 -5.46 -6.63 7.48
N ASP A 43 -6.57 -7.25 7.12
CA ASP A 43 -6.70 -7.86 5.79
C ASP A 43 -6.78 -6.74 4.73
N PRO A 44 -5.90 -6.71 3.72
CA PRO A 44 -6.01 -5.76 2.62
C PRO A 44 -7.38 -5.76 1.95
N ALA A 45 -8.05 -6.92 1.90
CA ALA A 45 -9.39 -7.04 1.35
C ALA A 45 -10.45 -6.28 2.16
N ASP A 46 -10.23 -6.13 3.47
CA ASP A 46 -11.14 -5.48 4.42
C ASP A 46 -10.75 -4.02 4.73
N ALA A 47 -9.56 -3.57 4.34
CA ALA A 47 -9.09 -2.21 4.59
C ALA A 47 -9.95 -1.17 3.86
N PRO A 48 -10.37 -0.04 4.46
CA PRO A 48 -11.19 0.95 3.75
C PRO A 48 -10.45 1.54 2.55
N LEU A 49 -11.13 1.69 1.41
CA LEU A 49 -10.54 2.40 0.26
C LEU A 49 -10.55 3.91 0.47
N THR A 50 -11.60 4.40 1.13
CA THR A 50 -11.79 5.84 1.33
C THR A 50 -10.57 6.48 2.00
N GLY A 51 -10.02 7.53 1.38
CA GLY A 51 -8.84 8.20 1.89
C GLY A 51 -8.08 9.04 0.86
N LEU A 52 -7.08 9.75 1.36
CA LEU A 52 -6.08 10.48 0.59
C LEU A 52 -4.77 9.70 0.61
N TYR A 53 -4.18 9.51 -0.55
CA TYR A 53 -2.93 8.80 -0.78
C TYR A 53 -1.94 9.75 -1.43
N ALA A 54 -0.66 9.63 -1.08
CA ALA A 54 0.38 10.52 -1.53
C ALA A 54 1.74 9.83 -1.64
N ARG A 55 2.55 10.34 -2.57
CA ARG A 55 4.01 10.11 -2.60
C ARG A 55 4.67 11.24 -3.38
N ALA A 56 5.59 11.99 -2.77
CA ALA A 56 6.23 13.14 -3.42
C ALA A 56 5.21 14.14 -4.01
N ASN A 57 5.10 14.24 -5.35
CA ASN A 57 4.12 15.09 -6.06
C ASN A 57 2.87 14.34 -6.52
N ASP A 58 2.83 13.02 -6.32
CA ASP A 58 1.71 12.17 -6.68
C ASP A 58 0.68 12.21 -5.56
N ARG A 59 -0.58 12.46 -5.92
CA ARG A 59 -1.73 12.42 -5.01
C ARG A 59 -2.87 11.65 -5.65
N LEU A 60 -3.59 10.91 -4.83
CA LEU A 60 -4.75 10.13 -5.23
C LEU A 60 -5.79 10.17 -4.12
N CYS A 61 -7.06 10.36 -4.46
CA CYS A 61 -8.18 10.26 -3.55
C CYS A 61 -9.07 9.09 -3.96
N LEU A 62 -9.63 8.41 -2.97
CA LEU A 62 -10.70 7.43 -3.13
C LEU A 62 -11.85 7.77 -2.18
N ILE A 63 -13.09 7.67 -2.66
CA ILE A 63 -14.31 7.78 -1.84
C ILE A 63 -15.27 6.66 -2.25
N GLU A 64 -15.57 5.76 -1.33
CA GLU A 64 -16.48 4.64 -1.56
C GLU A 64 -17.94 5.10 -1.65
N GLN A 65 -18.62 4.66 -2.71
CA GLN A 65 -20.03 4.94 -2.99
C GLN A 65 -20.66 3.72 -3.68
N GLY A 66 -21.57 3.02 -3.00
CA GLY A 66 -22.43 2.00 -3.61
C GLY A 66 -21.68 0.81 -4.22
N GLY A 67 -20.61 0.32 -3.59
CA GLY A 67 -19.85 -0.86 -4.06
C GLY A 67 -18.76 -0.55 -5.11
N ALA A 68 -18.57 0.72 -5.44
CA ALA A 68 -17.41 1.22 -6.17
C ALA A 68 -16.80 2.39 -5.39
N ALA A 69 -15.63 2.87 -5.80
CA ALA A 69 -15.03 4.08 -5.29
C ALA A 69 -14.87 5.10 -6.42
N ARG A 70 -15.23 6.35 -6.17
CA ARG A 70 -14.75 7.46 -6.99
C ARG A 70 -13.24 7.56 -6.79
N ILE A 71 -12.49 7.59 -7.89
CA ILE A 71 -11.04 7.78 -7.88
C ILE A 71 -10.69 9.10 -8.55
N GLY A 72 -9.74 9.81 -7.97
CA GLY A 72 -9.16 11.02 -8.52
C GLY A 72 -7.66 11.01 -8.30
N MET A 73 -6.88 11.44 -9.28
CA MET A 73 -5.42 11.47 -9.17
C MET A 73 -4.83 12.68 -9.87
N VAL A 74 -3.71 13.13 -9.32
CA VAL A 74 -2.86 14.15 -9.88
C VAL A 74 -1.41 13.77 -9.64
N SER A 75 -0.61 13.95 -10.69
CA SER A 75 0.84 13.96 -10.61
C SER A 75 1.28 15.26 -11.26
N ASP A 76 2.02 16.11 -10.55
CA ASP A 76 2.46 17.40 -11.10
C ASP A 76 3.93 17.64 -10.73
N TYR A 77 4.79 17.53 -11.73
CA TYR A 77 6.23 17.79 -11.60
C TYR A 77 6.64 19.15 -12.18
N GLY A 78 5.69 20.01 -12.54
CA GLY A 78 5.95 21.28 -13.23
C GLY A 78 6.34 21.10 -14.70
N ASP A 79 6.61 22.21 -15.42
CA ASP A 79 7.15 22.21 -16.79
C ASP A 79 6.40 21.35 -17.82
N GLY A 80 5.07 21.28 -17.68
CA GLY A 80 4.23 20.42 -18.53
C GLY A 80 4.52 18.94 -18.33
N LEU A 81 4.84 18.55 -17.09
CA LEU A 81 4.95 17.17 -16.62
C LEU A 81 3.83 16.87 -15.63
N ALA A 82 2.59 17.15 -16.03
CA ALA A 82 1.41 16.90 -15.23
C ALA A 82 0.51 15.81 -15.83
N CYS A 83 -0.13 15.04 -14.94
CA CYS A 83 -1.25 14.18 -15.23
C CYS A 83 -2.38 14.48 -14.25
N ALA A 84 -3.62 14.52 -14.74
CA ALA A 84 -4.80 14.63 -13.87
C ALA A 84 -5.97 13.84 -14.44
N ALA A 85 -6.54 12.94 -13.64
CA ALA A 85 -7.63 12.07 -14.06
C ALA A 85 -8.64 11.85 -12.92
N THR A 86 -9.88 11.57 -13.30
CA THR A 86 -10.96 11.14 -12.42
C THR A 86 -11.65 9.94 -13.03
N GLY A 87 -12.26 9.10 -12.20
CA GLY A 87 -12.91 7.89 -12.67
C GLY A 87 -13.54 7.06 -11.57
N VAL A 88 -13.60 5.76 -11.79
CA VAL A 88 -14.14 4.77 -10.86
C VAL A 88 -13.11 3.66 -10.61
N ALA A 89 -13.01 3.21 -9.37
CA ALA A 89 -12.24 2.04 -8.97
C ALA A 89 -13.16 1.00 -8.32
N ARG A 90 -12.95 -0.28 -8.60
CA ARG A 90 -13.66 -1.39 -7.94
C ARG A 90 -12.65 -2.38 -7.40
N ARG A 91 -12.81 -2.78 -6.13
CA ARG A 91 -11.90 -3.74 -5.50
C ARG A 91 -12.33 -5.17 -5.82
N SER A 92 -11.33 -6.01 -6.07
CA SER A 92 -11.42 -7.48 -6.02
C SER A 92 -10.19 -8.03 -5.30
N GLY A 93 -10.33 -8.38 -4.02
CA GLY A 93 -9.22 -8.76 -3.15
C GLY A 93 -8.17 -7.66 -3.04
N GLU A 94 -6.93 -7.97 -3.43
CA GLU A 94 -5.78 -7.05 -3.43
C GLU A 94 -5.62 -6.27 -4.75
N SER A 95 -6.61 -6.34 -5.64
CA SER A 95 -6.60 -5.63 -6.92
C SER A 95 -7.71 -4.59 -7.02
N LEU A 96 -7.43 -3.52 -7.77
CA LEU A 96 -8.36 -2.45 -8.10
C LEU A 96 -8.52 -2.38 -9.62
N SER A 97 -9.71 -2.71 -10.11
CA SER A 97 -10.12 -2.40 -11.46
C SER A 97 -10.37 -0.89 -11.55
N VAL A 98 -9.49 -0.18 -12.22
CA VAL A 98 -9.54 1.29 -12.38
C VAL A 98 -10.01 1.64 -13.79
N GLU A 99 -11.00 2.51 -13.89
CA GLU A 99 -11.48 3.12 -15.12
C GLU A 99 -11.39 4.65 -15.00
N LEU A 100 -10.55 5.29 -15.80
CA LEU A 100 -10.38 6.75 -15.83
C LEU A 100 -11.08 7.36 -17.04
N GLY A 101 -11.73 8.50 -16.84
CA GLY A 101 -12.50 9.19 -17.87
C GLY A 101 -13.92 8.62 -18.03
N ALA A 102 -14.43 8.67 -19.26
CA ALA A 102 -15.66 7.95 -19.61
C ALA A 102 -15.39 6.43 -19.64
N ALA A 103 -16.46 5.64 -19.63
CA ALA A 103 -16.35 4.17 -19.61
C ALA A 103 -15.42 3.66 -20.74
N ASN A 104 -14.42 2.86 -20.36
CA ASN A 104 -13.38 2.30 -21.23
C ASN A 104 -12.40 3.32 -21.88
N ASP A 105 -12.35 4.57 -21.44
CA ASP A 105 -11.34 5.52 -21.93
C ASP A 105 -9.92 5.07 -21.54
N CYS A 106 -9.70 4.70 -20.29
CA CYS A 106 -8.44 4.15 -19.79
C CYS A 106 -8.76 3.18 -18.66
N ALA A 107 -8.62 1.88 -18.92
CA ALA A 107 -8.93 0.83 -17.97
C ALA A 107 -7.70 -0.04 -17.68
N PHE A 108 -7.45 -0.35 -16.42
CA PHE A 108 -6.33 -1.18 -15.98
C PHE A 108 -6.56 -1.72 -14.56
N GLU A 109 -5.79 -2.76 -14.20
CA GLU A 109 -5.74 -3.29 -12.83
C GLU A 109 -4.56 -2.66 -12.08
N ALA A 110 -4.84 -2.07 -10.91
CA ALA A 110 -3.84 -1.63 -9.95
C ALA A 110 -3.77 -2.59 -8.77
N GLN A 111 -2.62 -2.64 -8.08
CA GLN A 111 -2.47 -3.41 -6.85
C GLN A 111 -2.80 -2.54 -5.64
N PHE A 112 -3.42 -3.14 -4.63
CA PHE A 112 -3.74 -2.52 -3.36
C PHE A 112 -3.49 -3.48 -2.20
N ASP A 113 -2.59 -3.11 -1.29
CA ASP A 113 -2.15 -3.94 -0.16
C ASP A 113 -2.74 -3.53 1.20
N GLY A 114 -3.76 -2.67 1.19
CA GLY A 114 -4.35 -2.10 2.41
C GLY A 114 -3.97 -0.63 2.63
N GLU A 115 -2.75 -0.25 2.25
CA GLU A 115 -2.21 1.09 2.51
C GLU A 115 -1.62 1.74 1.26
N ARG A 116 -1.12 0.95 0.32
CA ARG A 116 -0.44 1.41 -0.88
C ARG A 116 -1.22 1.01 -2.13
N ILE A 117 -1.23 1.91 -3.11
CA ILE A 117 -1.78 1.67 -4.45
C ILE A 117 -0.63 1.74 -5.46
N VAL A 118 -0.54 0.75 -6.34
CA VAL A 118 0.49 0.68 -7.39
C VAL A 118 -0.13 0.39 -8.75
N PHE A 119 0.09 1.29 -9.70
CA PHE A 119 -0.35 1.12 -11.09
C PHE A 119 0.63 0.23 -11.86
N PRO A 120 0.19 -0.44 -12.93
CA PRO A 120 1.07 -1.29 -13.71
C PRO A 120 2.19 -0.47 -14.38
N ALA A 121 3.32 -1.13 -14.63
CA ALA A 121 4.45 -0.51 -15.31
C ALA A 121 4.15 -0.08 -16.75
N LYS A 122 3.10 -0.63 -17.35
CA LYS A 122 2.59 -0.26 -18.67
C LYS A 122 1.10 -0.01 -18.57
N LEU A 123 0.68 1.16 -19.02
CA LEU A 123 -0.72 1.51 -19.19
C LEU A 123 -1.13 1.46 -20.67
N PRO A 124 -2.43 1.28 -20.97
CA PRO A 124 -2.96 1.49 -22.32
C PRO A 124 -2.60 2.87 -22.87
N ASP A 125 -2.37 2.96 -24.18
CA ASP A 125 -2.06 4.23 -24.84
C ASP A 125 -3.15 5.28 -24.67
N SER A 126 -4.40 4.84 -24.52
CA SER A 126 -5.54 5.71 -24.29
C SER A 126 -5.43 6.52 -22.99
N CYS A 127 -4.66 6.05 -22.01
CA CYS A 127 -4.38 6.78 -20.76
C CYS A 127 -3.51 8.02 -20.96
N LYS A 128 -2.77 8.14 -22.07
CA LYS A 128 -1.92 9.30 -22.37
C LYS A 128 -2.69 10.61 -22.46
N ARG A 129 -3.99 10.57 -22.77
CA ARG A 129 -4.85 11.75 -22.88
C ARG A 129 -5.01 12.54 -21.56
N PHE A 130 -4.73 11.91 -20.42
CA PHE A 130 -4.83 12.53 -19.10
C PHE A 130 -3.55 13.23 -18.67
N CYS A 131 -2.51 13.14 -19.50
CA CYS A 131 -1.17 13.61 -19.23
C CYS A 131 -0.72 14.59 -20.30
N ASP A 132 0.18 15.49 -19.91
CA ASP A 132 0.97 16.25 -20.86
C ASP A 132 1.86 15.31 -21.71
N PRO A 133 2.35 15.75 -22.89
CA PRO A 133 3.03 14.88 -23.86
C PRO A 133 4.23 14.09 -23.34
N ARG A 134 4.85 14.55 -22.24
CA ARG A 134 6.03 13.92 -21.61
C ARG A 134 5.74 13.27 -20.26
N ALA A 135 4.51 13.35 -19.77
CA ALA A 135 4.10 12.77 -18.50
C ALA A 135 3.42 11.41 -18.72
N SER A 136 3.35 10.61 -17.65
CA SER A 136 2.71 9.30 -17.66
C SER A 136 2.28 8.89 -16.26
N LEU A 137 1.18 8.16 -16.17
CA LEU A 137 0.72 7.49 -14.93
C LEU A 137 1.29 6.07 -14.78
N SER A 138 2.17 5.64 -15.67
CA SER A 138 2.78 4.31 -15.60
C SER A 138 3.65 4.19 -14.34
N ALA A 139 3.54 3.05 -13.64
CA ALA A 139 4.22 2.82 -12.35
C ALA A 139 3.92 3.88 -11.27
N PHE A 140 2.81 4.61 -11.38
CA PHE A 140 2.31 5.49 -10.33
C PHE A 140 2.13 4.71 -9.03
N SER A 141 2.66 5.22 -7.93
CA SER A 141 2.67 4.53 -6.64
C SER A 141 2.50 5.52 -5.50
N VAL A 142 1.47 5.31 -4.69
CA VAL A 142 1.12 6.19 -3.58
C VAL A 142 0.79 5.38 -2.34
N GLU A 143 1.05 5.95 -1.17
CA GLU A 143 0.77 5.36 0.14
C GLU A 143 -0.27 6.20 0.85
N ARG A 144 -1.04 5.58 1.75
CA ARG A 144 -2.09 6.28 2.49
C ARG A 144 -1.47 7.40 3.31
N LEU A 145 -1.96 8.61 3.05
CA LEU A 145 -1.65 9.79 3.84
C LEU A 145 -2.72 10.03 4.91
N SER A 146 -3.98 9.73 4.57
CA SER A 146 -5.11 9.86 5.49
C SER A 146 -6.27 8.94 5.12
N ALA A 147 -7.01 8.47 6.13
CA ALA A 147 -8.27 7.73 5.98
C ALA A 147 -9.52 8.65 5.98
N SER A 148 -9.35 9.97 5.98
CA SER A 148 -10.45 10.94 6.06
C SER A 148 -11.13 11.17 4.71
N ALA A 149 -12.45 10.98 4.66
CA ALA A 149 -13.27 11.33 3.49
C ALA A 149 -13.26 12.84 3.20
N SER A 150 -13.19 13.68 4.23
CA SER A 150 -13.15 15.15 4.08
C SER A 150 -11.84 15.61 3.45
N GLU A 151 -10.73 14.96 3.77
CA GLU A 151 -9.42 15.28 3.16
C GLU A 151 -9.32 14.71 1.75
N ALA A 152 -9.83 13.49 1.53
CA ALA A 152 -9.93 12.90 0.20
C ALA A 152 -10.76 13.79 -0.75
N SER A 153 -11.89 14.31 -0.26
CA SER A 153 -12.79 15.14 -1.08
C SER A 153 -12.28 16.54 -1.35
N ALA A 154 -11.31 17.02 -0.57
CA ALA A 154 -10.67 18.30 -0.79
C ALA A 154 -9.54 18.27 -1.82
N LEU A 155 -9.15 17.09 -2.35
CA LEU A 155 -8.08 16.98 -3.34
C LEU A 155 -8.45 17.72 -4.63
N ARG A 156 -7.51 18.53 -5.14
CA ARG A 156 -7.66 19.33 -6.35
C ARG A 156 -6.52 19.07 -7.33
N ASP A 157 -6.81 19.23 -8.61
CA ASP A 157 -5.78 19.34 -9.65
C ASP A 157 -5.14 20.74 -9.68
N PRO A 158 -4.07 20.97 -10.47
CA PRO A 158 -3.40 22.28 -10.54
C PRO A 158 -4.28 23.41 -11.09
N ARG A 159 -5.42 23.06 -11.72
CA ARG A 159 -6.43 24.01 -12.18
C ARG A 159 -7.51 24.30 -11.13
N GLY A 160 -7.36 23.76 -9.92
CA GLY A 160 -8.26 23.96 -8.79
C GLY A 160 -9.53 23.11 -8.81
N ARG A 161 -9.66 22.17 -9.77
CA ARG A 161 -10.84 21.31 -9.88
C ARG A 161 -10.77 20.19 -8.87
N LEU A 162 -11.88 19.95 -8.15
CA LEU A 162 -12.02 18.83 -7.22
C LEU A 162 -11.96 17.49 -7.96
N LEU A 163 -11.15 16.56 -7.45
CA LEU A 163 -10.96 15.25 -8.06
C LEU A 163 -11.89 14.17 -7.48
N CYS A 164 -12.24 14.28 -6.20
CA CYS A 164 -13.20 13.39 -5.55
C CYS A 164 -14.26 14.18 -4.77
N PRO A 165 -15.13 14.99 -5.40
CA PRO A 165 -16.14 15.72 -4.63
C PRO A 165 -16.99 14.78 -3.77
N GLY A 166 -17.32 15.22 -2.54
CA GLY A 166 -18.17 14.50 -1.59
C GLY A 166 -19.63 14.43 -2.03
#